data_AF-A0A7J6DS87-F1
#
_entry.id   AF-A0A7J6DS87-F1
#
_cell.length_a   1.000
_cell.length_b   1.000
_cell.length_c   1.000
_cell.angle_alpha   90.00
_cell.angle_beta   90.00
_cell.angle_gamma   90.00
#
_symmetry.space_group_name_H-M   'P 1'
#
loop_
_entity.id
_entity.type
_entity.pdbx_description
1 polymer ?
#
loop_
_entity_poly.entity_id
_entity_poly.type
_entity_poly.pdbx_seq_one_letter_code
_entity_poly.pdbx_strand_id
1 'polypeptide(L)'
;MEKLAQYLRSFELQRGIIGNTVDELQYQLISALNKLRNDFDTNQSLLHSIFNEIVQREKELVIKEKHMKDGVLHFNTEYARITELKESQLDKVQRCYENCLKELNLKKEEFEVVASKTKQEEERLEAIRKSVKECSCQLELEKKEVEYVKVCKESNIASIKKSKVDMESFVKLKEEEMWSKLEELELLEIHVKDIFKEAELKVKSVSSAQKYLQEQMSKHQQKELEFDKKVDEFKQNLQQLELEKSAWLAEKDKHKNNMFVRIEEQDVEVTIQNLIEIEEVIHAVTLICELKLTHKFSPMPLLLDYINHAENQTSIVCGGERSNKDKIKATKKEIALLKVVKKCVQNCNLQSVFPRLEFYQLGERLIRLEGKLKLYNHDEPSRKRKGHHSNVSQRIKIKYPQKY
;
A
#
# COMPACT_ATOMS: atom_id res chain seq x y z
N MET A 1 -203.68 41.19 -64.19
CA MET A 1 -203.63 40.30 -63.02
C MET A 1 -202.68 39.11 -63.23
N GLU A 2 -202.75 38.39 -64.35
CA GLU A 2 -201.92 37.20 -64.61
C GLU A 2 -200.39 37.46 -64.68
N LYS A 3 -199.97 38.57 -65.31
CA LYS A 3 -198.56 39.02 -65.30
C LYS A 3 -198.01 39.31 -63.90
N LEU A 4 -198.86 39.74 -62.97
CA LEU A 4 -198.47 40.04 -61.58
C LEU A 4 -198.24 38.75 -60.78
N ALA A 5 -199.05 37.71 -61.03
CA ALA A 5 -198.89 36.39 -60.43
C ALA A 5 -197.65 35.64 -60.96
N GLN A 6 -197.29 35.83 -62.23
CA GLN A 6 -196.02 35.35 -62.78
C GLN A 6 -194.81 36.08 -62.16
N TYR A 7 -194.92 37.40 -61.98
CA TYR A 7 -193.86 38.17 -61.33
C TYR A 7 -193.65 37.72 -59.89
N LEU A 8 -194.72 37.52 -59.12
CA LEU A 8 -194.67 37.01 -57.75
C LEU A 8 -194.09 35.59 -57.68
N ARG A 9 -194.48 34.67 -58.56
CA ARG A 9 -193.88 33.34 -58.63
C ARG A 9 -192.40 33.37 -59.02
N SER A 10 -192.01 34.22 -59.96
CA SER A 10 -190.60 34.40 -60.32
C SER A 10 -189.77 35.03 -59.19
N PHE A 11 -190.38 35.92 -58.42
CA PHE A 11 -189.76 36.58 -57.27
C PHE A 11 -189.61 35.61 -56.09
N GLU A 12 -190.60 34.76 -55.82
CA GLU A 12 -190.51 33.68 -54.84
C GLU A 12 -189.48 32.61 -55.24
N LEU A 13 -189.40 32.28 -56.53
CA LEU A 13 -188.35 31.38 -57.05
C LEU A 13 -186.96 32.00 -56.91
N GLN A 14 -186.80 33.28 -57.26
CA GLN A 14 -185.55 34.02 -57.06
C GLN A 14 -185.20 34.15 -55.58
N ARG A 15 -186.18 34.37 -54.70
CA ARG A 15 -185.98 34.42 -53.24
C ARG A 15 -185.55 33.06 -52.69
N GLY A 16 -186.10 31.95 -53.21
CA GLY A 16 -185.67 30.60 -52.86
C GLY A 16 -184.26 30.27 -53.37
N ILE A 17 -183.92 30.70 -54.59
CA ILE A 17 -182.56 30.57 -55.14
C ILE A 17 -181.57 31.39 -54.31
N ILE A 18 -181.91 32.65 -53.98
CA ILE A 18 -181.08 33.51 -53.14
C ILE A 18 -180.91 32.89 -51.75
N GLY A 19 -181.98 32.41 -51.11
CA GLY A 19 -181.93 31.71 -49.83
C GLY A 19 -180.98 30.51 -49.88
N ASN A 20 -181.13 29.62 -50.87
CA ASN A 20 -180.26 28.46 -51.03
C ASN A 20 -178.80 28.85 -51.30
N THR A 21 -178.55 29.92 -52.07
CA THR A 21 -177.18 30.40 -52.30
C THR A 21 -176.57 31.04 -51.05
N VAL A 22 -177.37 31.72 -50.23
CA VAL A 22 -176.92 32.30 -48.96
C VAL A 22 -176.61 31.19 -47.96
N ASP A 23 -177.46 30.16 -47.87
CA ASP A 23 -177.23 29.00 -46.99
C ASP A 23 -175.99 28.20 -47.42
N GLU A 24 -175.78 28.02 -48.73
CA GLU A 24 -174.58 27.37 -49.27
C GLU A 24 -173.30 28.20 -49.00
N LEU A 25 -173.35 29.51 -49.24
CA LEU A 25 -172.23 30.41 -48.92
C LEU A 25 -171.97 30.47 -47.41
N GLN A 26 -173.00 30.44 -46.58
CA GLN A 26 -172.89 30.39 -45.13
C GLN A 26 -172.28 29.07 -44.68
N TYR A 27 -172.69 27.93 -45.26
CA TYR A 27 -172.09 26.63 -44.98
C TYR A 27 -170.62 26.59 -45.41
N GLN A 28 -170.29 27.08 -46.61
CA GLN A 28 -168.91 27.16 -47.10
C GLN A 28 -168.05 28.07 -46.21
N LEU A 29 -168.57 29.22 -45.78
CA LEU A 29 -167.89 30.13 -44.87
C LEU A 29 -167.67 29.49 -43.49
N ILE A 30 -168.69 28.86 -42.91
CA ILE A 30 -168.59 28.17 -41.62
C ILE A 30 -167.60 27.00 -41.72
N SER A 31 -167.65 26.22 -42.80
CA SER A 31 -166.72 25.11 -43.06
C SER A 31 -165.28 25.62 -43.21
N ALA A 32 -165.06 26.70 -43.96
CA ALA A 32 -163.75 27.34 -44.11
C ALA A 32 -163.22 27.92 -42.78
N LEU A 33 -164.07 28.58 -41.99
CA LEU A 33 -163.70 29.10 -40.66
C LEU A 33 -163.37 27.98 -39.68
N ASN A 34 -164.15 26.88 -39.69
CA ASN A 34 -163.86 25.71 -38.86
C ASN A 34 -162.55 25.03 -39.26
N LYS A 35 -162.26 24.93 -40.57
CA LYS A 35 -160.98 24.43 -41.06
C LYS A 35 -159.83 25.33 -40.60
N LEU A 36 -159.95 26.65 -40.78
CA LEU A 36 -158.94 27.61 -40.33
C LEU A 36 -158.72 27.55 -38.82
N ARG A 37 -159.78 27.38 -38.04
CA ARG A 37 -159.70 27.19 -36.59
C ARG A 37 -158.97 25.90 -36.23
N ASN A 38 -159.31 24.78 -36.86
CA ASN A 38 -158.63 23.51 -36.61
C ASN A 38 -157.14 23.58 -37.01
N ASP A 39 -156.81 24.25 -38.12
CA ASP A 39 -155.42 24.50 -38.54
C ASP A 39 -154.69 25.39 -37.53
N PHE A 40 -155.37 26.43 -37.00
CA PHE A 40 -154.83 27.28 -35.95
C PHE A 40 -154.57 26.52 -34.65
N ASP A 41 -155.52 25.73 -34.17
CA ASP A 41 -155.39 24.92 -32.95
C ASP A 41 -154.29 23.86 -33.11
N THR A 42 -154.18 23.25 -34.30
CA THR A 42 -153.10 22.30 -34.64
C THR A 42 -151.74 22.99 -34.63
N ASN A 43 -151.63 24.17 -35.27
CA ASN A 43 -150.40 24.97 -35.27
C ASN A 43 -150.04 25.45 -33.86
N GLN A 44 -151.01 25.83 -33.04
CA GLN A 44 -150.81 26.23 -31.66
C GLN A 44 -150.28 25.07 -30.81
N SER A 45 -150.85 23.87 -30.96
CA SER A 45 -150.39 22.65 -30.30
C SER A 45 -148.96 22.29 -30.74
N LEU A 46 -148.68 22.36 -32.04
CA LEU A 46 -147.35 22.11 -32.60
C LEU A 46 -146.32 23.11 -32.06
N LEU A 47 -146.65 24.42 -32.05
CA LEU A 47 -145.80 25.46 -31.50
C LEU A 47 -145.54 25.24 -30.00
N HIS A 48 -146.56 24.83 -29.24
CA HIS A 48 -146.40 24.52 -27.82
C HIS A 48 -145.49 23.30 -27.60
N SER A 49 -145.63 22.25 -28.41
CA SER A 49 -144.73 21.09 -28.38
C SER A 49 -143.29 21.48 -28.69
N ILE A 50 -143.07 22.26 -29.76
CA ILE A 50 -141.75 22.76 -30.15
C ILE A 50 -141.15 23.62 -29.03
N PHE A 51 -141.94 24.50 -28.42
CA PHE A 51 -141.47 25.34 -27.32
C PHE A 51 -141.03 24.49 -26.12
N ASN A 52 -141.81 23.46 -25.74
CA ASN A 52 -141.44 22.56 -24.65
C ASN A 52 -140.17 21.76 -24.96
N GLU A 53 -139.98 21.30 -26.21
CA GLU A 53 -138.74 20.66 -26.64
C GLU A 53 -137.53 21.60 -26.57
N ILE A 54 -137.69 22.88 -26.96
CA ILE A 54 -136.63 23.89 -26.87
C ILE A 54 -136.23 24.10 -25.41
N VAL A 55 -137.21 24.29 -24.51
CA VAL A 55 -136.96 24.47 -23.06
C VAL A 55 -136.27 23.24 -22.47
N GLN A 56 -136.65 22.03 -22.88
CA GLN A 56 -136.01 20.81 -22.40
C GLN A 56 -134.57 20.69 -22.91
N ARG A 57 -134.31 20.99 -24.19
CA ARG A 57 -132.95 21.02 -24.74
C ARG A 57 -132.08 22.07 -24.06
N GLU A 58 -132.63 23.24 -23.74
CA GLU A 58 -131.91 24.28 -22.99
C GLU A 58 -131.48 23.77 -21.61
N LYS A 59 -132.37 23.10 -20.86
CA LYS A 59 -132.02 22.49 -19.57
C LYS A 59 -130.91 21.44 -19.70
N GLU A 60 -130.98 20.58 -20.71
CA GLU A 60 -129.94 19.58 -20.98
C GLU A 60 -128.60 20.23 -21.35
N LEU A 61 -128.61 21.31 -22.14
CA LEU A 61 -127.41 22.07 -22.49
C LEU A 61 -126.79 22.74 -21.25
N VAL A 62 -127.60 23.31 -20.35
CA VAL A 62 -127.13 23.89 -19.09
C VAL A 62 -126.49 22.83 -18.20
N ILE A 63 -127.07 21.64 -18.09
CA ILE A 63 -126.49 20.53 -17.32
C ILE A 63 -125.17 20.07 -17.94
N LYS A 64 -125.12 19.91 -19.27
CA LYS A 64 -123.89 19.54 -20.00
C LYS A 64 -122.81 20.60 -19.83
N GLU A 65 -123.15 21.88 -19.93
CA GLU A 65 -122.22 23.00 -19.73
C GLU A 65 -121.66 22.98 -18.31
N LYS A 66 -122.50 22.77 -17.30
CA LYS A 66 -122.05 22.63 -15.91
C LYS A 66 -121.10 21.45 -15.75
N HIS A 67 -121.45 20.28 -16.29
CA HIS A 67 -120.59 19.10 -16.22
C HIS A 67 -119.24 19.31 -16.92
N MET A 68 -119.22 19.98 -18.08
CA MET A 68 -117.97 20.35 -18.76
C MET A 68 -117.14 21.32 -17.91
N LYS A 69 -117.76 22.33 -17.28
CA LYS A 69 -117.06 23.27 -16.38
C LYS A 69 -116.46 22.54 -15.17
N ASP A 70 -117.22 21.65 -14.53
CA ASP A 70 -116.75 20.85 -13.40
C ASP A 70 -115.60 19.91 -13.83
N GLY A 71 -115.69 19.31 -15.03
CA GLY A 71 -114.62 18.49 -15.60
C GLY A 71 -113.33 19.27 -15.87
N VAL A 72 -113.44 20.48 -16.43
CA VAL A 72 -112.29 21.39 -16.63
C VAL A 72 -111.69 21.81 -15.29
N LEU A 73 -112.50 22.12 -14.28
CA LEU A 73 -112.02 22.48 -12.94
C LEU A 73 -111.29 21.31 -12.25
N HIS A 74 -111.83 20.10 -12.35
CA HIS A 74 -111.19 18.90 -11.81
C HIS A 74 -109.85 18.61 -12.52
N PHE A 75 -109.83 18.69 -13.85
CA PHE A 75 -108.60 18.53 -14.64
C PHE A 75 -107.53 19.55 -14.25
N ASN A 76 -107.90 20.83 -14.12
CA ASN A 76 -106.98 21.89 -13.71
C ASN A 76 -106.44 21.66 -12.28
N THR A 77 -107.29 21.18 -11.36
CA THR A 77 -106.89 20.89 -9.98
C THR A 77 -105.91 19.71 -9.90
N GLU A 78 -106.19 18.61 -10.62
CA GLU A 78 -105.25 17.48 -10.69
C GLU A 78 -103.95 17.87 -11.40
N TYR A 79 -104.02 18.68 -12.46
CA TYR A 79 -102.83 19.18 -13.14
C TYR A 79 -101.96 20.05 -12.22
N ALA A 80 -102.57 20.94 -11.43
CA ALA A 80 -101.86 21.72 -10.42
C ALA A 80 -101.19 20.83 -9.38
N ARG A 81 -101.92 19.82 -8.84
CA ARG A 81 -101.38 18.86 -7.86
C ARG A 81 -100.20 18.06 -8.40
N ILE A 82 -100.29 17.60 -9.65
CA ILE A 82 -99.19 16.89 -10.33
C ILE A 82 -97.98 17.82 -10.52
N THR A 83 -98.22 19.09 -10.85
CA THR A 83 -97.16 20.09 -11.04
C THR A 83 -96.43 20.37 -9.72
N GLU A 84 -97.15 20.65 -8.63
CA GLU A 84 -96.58 20.85 -7.30
C GLU A 84 -95.78 19.63 -6.80
N LEU A 85 -96.28 18.41 -7.06
CA LEU A 85 -95.57 17.19 -6.71
C LEU A 85 -94.25 17.06 -7.48
N LYS A 86 -94.25 17.38 -8.78
CA LYS A 86 -93.04 17.35 -9.61
C LYS A 86 -92.03 18.42 -9.19
N GLU A 87 -92.47 19.62 -8.85
CA GLU A 87 -91.62 20.69 -8.32
C GLU A 87 -90.99 20.26 -6.99
N SER A 88 -91.77 19.71 -6.06
CA SER A 88 -91.25 19.18 -4.79
C SER A 88 -90.23 18.05 -4.98
N GLN A 89 -90.43 17.18 -5.98
CA GLN A 89 -89.47 16.14 -6.34
C GLN A 89 -88.20 16.73 -6.95
N LEU A 90 -88.33 17.72 -7.83
CA LEU A 90 -87.20 18.42 -8.44
C LEU A 90 -86.33 19.11 -7.36
N ASP A 91 -86.95 19.79 -6.40
CA ASP A 91 -86.26 20.42 -5.27
C ASP A 91 -85.50 19.41 -4.39
N LYS A 92 -86.05 18.20 -4.21
CA LYS A 92 -85.38 17.12 -3.49
C LYS A 92 -84.16 16.63 -4.26
N VAL A 93 -84.29 16.42 -5.58
CA VAL A 93 -83.18 16.01 -6.45
C VAL A 93 -82.10 17.09 -6.50
N GLN A 94 -82.48 18.36 -6.63
CA GLN A 94 -81.55 19.48 -6.67
C GLN A 94 -80.75 19.59 -5.36
N ARG A 95 -81.40 19.52 -4.19
CA ARG A 95 -80.69 19.52 -2.90
C ARG A 95 -79.74 18.34 -2.75
N CYS A 96 -80.15 17.16 -3.23
CA CYS A 96 -79.28 15.98 -3.24
C CYS A 96 -78.04 16.22 -4.11
N TYR A 97 -78.22 16.75 -5.33
CA TYR A 97 -77.14 17.10 -6.23
C TYR A 97 -76.17 18.12 -5.63
N GLU A 98 -76.67 19.19 -5.02
CA GLU A 98 -75.85 20.21 -4.37
C GLU A 98 -75.04 19.64 -3.19
N ASN A 99 -75.62 18.73 -2.41
CA ASN A 99 -74.91 18.05 -1.33
C ASN A 99 -73.81 17.12 -1.86
N CYS A 100 -74.09 16.33 -2.90
CA CYS A 100 -73.08 15.51 -3.56
C CYS A 100 -71.93 16.34 -4.14
N LEU A 101 -72.24 17.51 -4.72
CA LEU A 101 -71.21 18.42 -5.24
C LEU A 101 -70.32 18.98 -4.13
N LYS A 102 -70.90 19.34 -2.98
CA LYS A 102 -70.13 19.77 -1.79
C LYS A 102 -69.22 18.65 -1.27
N GLU A 103 -69.74 17.44 -1.15
CA GLU A 103 -68.96 16.28 -0.71
C GLU A 103 -67.81 15.96 -1.68
N LEU A 104 -68.07 16.03 -2.98
CA LEU A 104 -67.04 15.84 -4.02
C LEU A 104 -65.94 16.88 -3.92
N ASN A 105 -66.28 18.15 -3.70
CA ASN A 105 -65.30 19.22 -3.53
C ASN A 105 -64.46 19.03 -2.25
N LEU A 106 -65.08 18.65 -1.13
CA LEU A 106 -64.36 18.33 0.11
C LEU A 106 -63.38 17.15 -0.10
N LYS A 107 -63.82 16.09 -0.79
CA LYS A 107 -62.97 14.94 -1.11
C LYS A 107 -61.82 15.31 -2.05
N LYS A 108 -62.04 16.24 -2.97
CA LYS A 108 -60.99 16.78 -3.84
C LYS A 108 -59.93 17.53 -3.04
N GLU A 109 -60.34 18.41 -2.12
CA GLU A 109 -59.43 19.13 -1.23
C GLU A 109 -58.65 18.16 -0.32
N GLU A 110 -59.32 17.17 0.28
CA GLU A 110 -58.65 16.11 1.05
C GLU A 110 -57.59 15.37 0.21
N PHE A 111 -57.92 15.06 -1.05
CA PHE A 111 -56.99 14.41 -1.96
C PHE A 111 -55.78 15.29 -2.31
N GLU A 112 -55.97 16.60 -2.51
CA GLU A 112 -54.88 17.56 -2.73
C GLU A 112 -53.94 17.65 -1.51
N VAL A 113 -54.50 17.65 -0.29
CA VAL A 113 -53.69 17.60 0.95
C VAL A 113 -52.88 16.29 1.01
N VAL A 114 -53.51 15.14 0.76
CA VAL A 114 -52.81 13.84 0.74
C VAL A 114 -51.72 13.82 -0.35
N ALA A 115 -51.99 14.31 -1.55
CA ALA A 115 -51.02 14.37 -2.64
C ALA A 115 -49.79 15.23 -2.29
N SER A 116 -50.01 16.39 -1.66
CA SER A 116 -48.93 17.28 -1.21
C SER A 116 -48.06 16.63 -0.12
N LYS A 117 -48.68 15.95 0.84
CA LYS A 117 -47.99 15.20 1.91
C LYS A 117 -47.19 14.03 1.35
N THR A 118 -47.75 13.28 0.41
CA THR A 118 -47.06 12.17 -0.26
C THR A 118 -45.82 12.68 -0.99
N LYS A 119 -45.93 13.79 -1.73
CA LYS A 119 -44.78 14.42 -2.41
C LYS A 119 -43.68 14.83 -1.43
N GLN A 120 -44.05 15.41 -0.28
CA GLN A 120 -43.09 15.79 0.76
C GLN A 120 -42.36 14.58 1.35
N GLU A 121 -43.07 13.47 1.60
CA GLU A 121 -42.45 12.23 2.08
C GLU A 121 -41.55 11.57 1.02
N GLU A 122 -41.90 11.63 -0.26
CA GLU A 122 -41.03 11.19 -1.36
C GLU A 122 -39.70 11.97 -1.38
N GLU A 123 -39.76 13.30 -1.27
CA GLU A 123 -38.57 14.16 -1.20
C GLU A 123 -37.70 13.83 0.04
N ARG A 124 -38.35 13.58 1.19
CA ARG A 124 -37.67 13.16 2.43
C ARG A 124 -36.97 11.80 2.27
N LEU A 125 -37.64 10.82 1.66
CA LEU A 125 -37.07 9.50 1.40
C LEU A 125 -35.86 9.57 0.46
N GLU A 126 -35.92 10.41 -0.57
CA GLU A 126 -34.78 10.61 -1.48
C GLU A 126 -33.58 11.24 -0.78
N ALA A 127 -33.82 12.21 0.13
CA ALA A 127 -32.77 12.78 0.96
C ALA A 127 -32.12 11.74 1.89
N ILE A 128 -32.92 10.88 2.54
CA ILE A 128 -32.41 9.77 3.37
C ILE A 128 -31.59 8.79 2.51
N ARG A 129 -32.09 8.43 1.32
CA ARG A 129 -31.39 7.52 0.40
C ARG A 129 -30.02 8.07 0.00
N LYS A 130 -29.95 9.36 -0.31
CA LYS A 130 -28.68 10.05 -0.62
C LYS A 130 -27.71 10.01 0.57
N SER A 131 -28.18 10.30 1.78
CA SER A 131 -27.38 10.25 3.01
C SER A 131 -26.87 8.83 3.31
N VAL A 132 -27.71 7.80 3.18
CA VAL A 132 -27.31 6.39 3.36
C VAL A 132 -26.21 6.00 2.36
N LYS A 133 -26.33 6.44 1.10
CA LYS A 133 -25.30 6.19 0.08
C LYS A 133 -23.96 6.84 0.45
N GLU A 134 -23.98 8.07 0.93
CA GLU A 134 -22.79 8.79 1.39
C GLU A 134 -22.13 8.09 2.60
N CYS A 135 -22.91 7.73 3.62
CA CYS A 135 -22.41 6.96 4.76
C CYS A 135 -21.83 5.60 4.34
N SER A 136 -22.45 4.92 3.37
CA SER A 136 -21.93 3.66 2.83
C SER A 136 -20.57 3.85 2.17
N CYS A 137 -20.38 4.91 1.38
CA CYS A 137 -19.08 5.23 0.78
C CYS A 137 -18.02 5.56 1.83
N GLN A 138 -18.38 6.32 2.88
CA GLN A 138 -17.47 6.63 3.97
C GLN A 138 -17.04 5.37 4.74
N LEU A 139 -17.98 4.47 5.04
CA LEU A 139 -17.69 3.21 5.72
C LEU A 139 -16.73 2.32 4.89
N GLU A 140 -16.89 2.27 3.57
CA GLU A 140 -15.96 1.54 2.70
C GLU A 140 -14.55 2.14 2.71
N LEU A 141 -14.43 3.47 2.78
CA LEU A 141 -13.14 4.15 2.88
C LEU A 141 -12.46 3.86 4.21
N GLU A 142 -13.18 4.02 5.34
CA GLU A 142 -12.67 3.70 6.68
C GLU A 142 -12.26 2.22 6.79
N LYS A 143 -13.02 1.31 6.17
CA LYS A 143 -12.67 -0.12 6.10
C LYS A 143 -11.34 -0.34 5.39
N LYS A 144 -11.08 0.35 4.28
CA LYS A 144 -9.79 0.28 3.55
C LYS A 144 -8.64 0.86 4.37
N GLU A 145 -8.87 1.95 5.10
CA GLU A 145 -7.87 2.53 5.99
C GLU A 145 -7.50 1.58 7.14
N VAL A 146 -8.50 0.94 7.76
CA VAL A 146 -8.27 -0.07 8.80
C VAL A 146 -7.49 -1.26 8.26
N GLU A 147 -7.81 -1.73 7.05
CA GLU A 147 -7.08 -2.82 6.38
C GLU A 147 -5.63 -2.43 6.08
N TYR A 148 -5.39 -1.22 5.58
CA TYR A 148 -4.05 -0.69 5.35
C TYR A 148 -3.23 -0.62 6.65
N VAL A 149 -3.81 -0.07 7.73
CA VAL A 149 -3.16 0.01 9.05
C VAL A 149 -2.83 -1.39 9.59
N LYS A 150 -3.71 -2.37 9.37
CA LYS A 150 -3.47 -3.76 9.76
C LYS A 150 -2.25 -4.34 9.03
N VAL A 151 -2.18 -4.19 7.71
CA VAL A 151 -1.04 -4.65 6.90
C VAL A 151 0.27 -3.98 7.34
N CYS A 152 0.26 -2.66 7.58
CA CYS A 152 1.42 -1.94 8.09
C CYS A 152 1.87 -2.44 9.47
N LYS A 153 0.93 -2.69 10.39
CA LYS A 153 1.24 -3.25 11.72
C LYS A 153 1.84 -4.65 11.62
N GLU A 154 1.29 -5.53 10.79
CA GLU A 154 1.82 -6.88 10.57
C GLU A 154 3.22 -6.84 9.97
N SER A 155 3.48 -5.97 8.99
CA SER A 155 4.81 -5.75 8.41
C SER A 155 5.82 -5.22 9.44
N ASN A 156 5.43 -4.23 10.25
CA ASN A 156 6.28 -3.69 11.30
C ASN A 156 6.59 -4.74 12.37
N ILE A 157 5.60 -5.55 12.79
CA ILE A 157 5.80 -6.65 13.73
C ILE A 157 6.76 -7.70 13.14
N ALA A 158 6.64 -8.04 11.86
CA ALA A 158 7.55 -8.95 11.19
C ALA A 158 8.99 -8.41 11.15
N SER A 159 9.16 -7.13 10.82
CA SER A 159 10.46 -6.45 10.83
C SER A 159 11.10 -6.43 12.22
N ILE A 160 10.33 -6.12 13.27
CA ILE A 160 10.80 -6.13 14.66
C ILE A 160 11.18 -7.55 15.10
N LYS A 161 10.38 -8.56 14.74
CA LYS A 161 10.70 -9.96 15.04
C LYS A 161 12.01 -10.38 14.38
N LYS A 162 12.21 -10.00 13.11
CA LYS A 162 13.45 -10.27 12.39
C LYS A 162 14.65 -9.59 13.05
N SER A 163 14.55 -8.29 13.35
CA SER A 163 15.64 -7.57 14.02
C SER A 163 15.94 -8.12 15.41
N LYS A 164 14.94 -8.63 16.13
CA LYS A 164 15.14 -9.29 17.43
C LYS A 164 15.96 -10.57 17.27
N VAL A 165 15.64 -11.41 16.29
CA VAL A 165 16.41 -12.64 16.00
C VAL A 165 17.84 -12.30 15.59
N ASP A 166 18.02 -11.27 14.75
CA ASP A 166 19.35 -10.82 14.33
C ASP A 166 20.16 -10.32 15.55
N MET A 167 19.55 -9.53 16.44
CA MET A 167 20.20 -9.09 17.68
C MET A 167 20.53 -10.24 18.63
N GLU A 168 19.64 -11.22 18.81
CA GLU A 168 19.92 -12.41 19.63
C GLU A 168 21.10 -13.22 19.06
N SER A 169 21.20 -13.34 17.73
CA SER A 169 22.33 -14.01 17.07
C SER A 169 23.65 -13.25 17.26
N PHE A 170 23.60 -11.91 17.19
CA PHE A 170 24.76 -11.05 17.42
C PHE A 170 25.24 -11.10 18.87
N VAL A 171 24.31 -11.09 19.83
CA VAL A 171 24.63 -11.21 21.27
C VAL A 171 25.29 -12.56 21.54
N LYS A 172 24.74 -13.67 21.03
CA LYS A 172 25.37 -15.01 21.19
C LYS A 172 26.78 -15.06 20.60
N LEU A 173 26.98 -14.53 19.40
CA LEU A 173 28.29 -14.49 18.76
C LEU A 173 29.29 -13.65 19.57
N LYS A 174 28.84 -12.54 20.17
CA LYS A 174 29.67 -11.71 21.05
C LYS A 174 29.98 -12.38 22.38
N GLU A 175 29.03 -13.10 22.96
CA GLU A 175 29.27 -13.93 24.16
C GLU A 175 30.34 -14.99 23.88
N GLU A 176 30.22 -15.74 22.77
CA GLU A 176 31.22 -16.73 22.34
C GLU A 176 32.61 -16.09 22.12
N GLU A 177 32.68 -14.92 21.48
CA GLU A 177 33.93 -14.18 21.30
C GLU A 177 34.56 -13.77 22.65
N MET A 178 33.74 -13.31 23.60
CA MET A 178 34.24 -12.96 24.94
C MET A 178 34.72 -14.18 25.72
N TRP A 179 34.00 -15.31 25.65
CA TRP A 179 34.43 -16.56 26.29
C TRP A 179 35.77 -17.05 25.74
N SER A 180 35.96 -16.99 24.41
CA SER A 180 37.24 -17.33 23.78
C SER A 180 38.39 -16.42 24.25
N LYS A 181 38.15 -15.12 24.38
CA LYS A 181 39.17 -14.18 24.91
C LYS A 181 39.47 -14.40 26.39
N LEU A 182 38.46 -14.79 27.18
CA LEU A 182 38.64 -15.13 28.58
C LEU A 182 39.57 -16.34 28.72
N GLU A 183 39.36 -17.37 27.90
CA GLU A 183 40.20 -18.58 27.88
C GLU A 183 41.66 -18.26 27.46
N GLU A 184 41.85 -17.38 26.46
CA GLU A 184 43.19 -16.89 26.09
C GLU A 184 43.88 -16.14 27.25
N LEU A 185 43.14 -15.33 28.00
CA LEU A 185 43.66 -14.60 29.15
C LEU A 185 44.03 -15.55 30.30
N GLU A 186 43.26 -16.61 30.55
CA GLU A 186 43.60 -17.65 31.52
C GLU A 186 44.90 -18.38 31.14
N LEU A 187 45.07 -18.71 29.86
CA LEU A 187 46.32 -19.32 29.36
C LEU A 187 47.52 -18.39 29.51
N LEU A 188 47.34 -17.09 29.24
CA LEU A 188 48.37 -16.07 29.46
C LEU A 188 48.73 -15.93 30.94
N GLU A 189 47.74 -15.98 31.84
CA GLU A 189 47.99 -15.94 33.28
C GLU A 189 48.85 -17.13 33.73
N ILE A 190 48.55 -18.34 33.23
CA ILE A 190 49.37 -19.53 33.49
C ILE A 190 50.80 -19.32 32.98
N HIS A 191 50.96 -18.83 31.76
CA HIS A 191 52.28 -18.59 31.18
C HIS A 191 53.10 -17.56 31.97
N VAL A 192 52.46 -16.46 32.40
CA VAL A 192 53.09 -15.44 33.25
C VAL A 192 53.51 -16.05 34.59
N LYS A 193 52.68 -16.88 35.21
CA LYS A 193 53.04 -17.60 36.45
C LYS A 193 54.27 -18.49 36.27
N ASP A 194 54.39 -19.16 35.12
CA ASP A 194 55.55 -20.01 34.84
C ASP A 194 56.83 -19.21 34.57
N ILE A 195 56.74 -18.08 33.86
CA ILE A 195 57.86 -17.14 33.70
C ILE A 195 58.31 -16.62 35.07
N PHE A 196 57.37 -16.27 35.96
CA PHE A 196 57.70 -15.82 37.32
C PHE A 196 58.45 -16.89 38.11
N LYS A 197 58.01 -18.16 38.05
CA LYS A 197 58.73 -19.28 38.69
C LYS A 197 60.13 -19.45 38.11
N GLU A 198 60.28 -19.36 36.79
CA GLU A 198 61.59 -19.45 36.12
C GLU A 198 62.52 -18.31 36.55
N ALA A 199 62.00 -17.08 36.59
CA ALA A 199 62.74 -15.91 37.06
C ALA A 199 63.18 -16.07 38.52
N GLU A 200 62.31 -16.58 39.39
CA GLU A 200 62.64 -16.84 40.80
C GLU A 200 63.75 -17.89 40.94
N LEU A 201 63.72 -18.96 40.13
CA LEU A 201 64.78 -19.96 40.06
C LEU A 201 66.12 -19.36 39.57
N LYS A 202 66.07 -18.50 38.54
CA LYS A 202 67.26 -17.78 38.05
C LYS A 202 67.83 -16.84 39.11
N VAL A 203 66.99 -16.11 39.85
CA VAL A 203 67.43 -15.26 40.97
C VAL A 203 68.10 -16.09 42.07
N LYS A 204 67.54 -17.26 42.43
CA LYS A 204 68.17 -18.19 43.39
C LYS A 204 69.51 -18.73 42.88
N SER A 205 69.61 -19.05 41.59
CA SER A 205 70.86 -19.46 40.93
C SER A 205 71.90 -18.35 40.95
N VAL A 206 71.53 -17.13 40.56
CA VAL A 206 72.43 -15.95 40.58
C VAL A 206 72.88 -15.62 41.99
N SER A 207 72.00 -15.68 43.00
CA SER A 207 72.38 -15.49 44.40
C SER A 207 73.38 -16.57 44.87
N SER A 208 73.22 -17.81 44.41
CA SER A 208 74.17 -18.89 44.70
C SER A 208 75.52 -18.67 44.02
N ALA A 209 75.52 -18.26 42.75
CA ALA A 209 76.74 -17.89 42.02
C ALA A 209 77.43 -16.66 42.62
N GLN A 210 76.67 -15.66 43.09
CA GLN A 210 77.19 -14.49 43.78
C GLN A 210 77.84 -14.87 45.10
N LYS A 211 77.22 -15.74 45.91
CA LYS A 211 77.84 -16.28 47.13
C LYS A 211 79.14 -17.02 46.83
N TYR A 212 79.16 -17.85 45.78
CA TYR A 212 80.37 -18.54 45.34
C TYR A 212 81.47 -17.57 44.90
N LEU A 213 81.13 -16.55 44.10
CA LEU A 213 82.08 -15.52 43.68
C LEU A 213 82.61 -14.72 44.86
N GLN A 214 81.76 -14.38 45.83
CA GLN A 214 82.17 -13.68 47.04
C GLN A 214 83.10 -14.55 47.89
N GLU A 215 82.84 -15.85 47.98
CA GLU A 215 83.75 -16.80 48.65
C GLU A 215 85.08 -16.95 47.91
N GLN A 216 85.06 -16.97 46.57
CA GLN A 216 86.28 -16.97 45.75
C GLN A 216 87.07 -15.67 45.90
N MET A 217 86.40 -14.52 45.93
CA MET A 217 87.06 -13.23 46.19
C MET A 217 87.69 -13.20 47.58
N SER A 218 87.01 -13.69 48.62
CA SER A 218 87.61 -13.79 49.97
C SER A 218 88.82 -14.74 49.99
N LYS A 219 88.75 -15.89 49.29
CA LYS A 219 89.90 -16.80 49.12
C LYS A 219 91.04 -16.14 48.35
N HIS A 220 90.74 -15.35 47.33
CA HIS A 220 91.74 -14.64 46.55
C HIS A 220 92.37 -13.51 47.34
N GLN A 221 91.60 -12.72 48.07
CA GLN A 221 92.10 -11.70 48.99
C GLN A 221 92.97 -12.31 50.09
N GLN A 222 92.60 -13.48 50.61
CA GLN A 222 93.42 -14.19 51.59
C GLN A 222 94.74 -14.69 50.99
N LYS A 223 94.71 -15.20 49.76
CA LYS A 223 95.92 -15.57 48.99
C LYS A 223 96.75 -14.35 48.60
N GLU A 224 96.12 -13.21 48.34
CA GLU A 224 96.78 -11.94 48.05
C GLU A 224 97.44 -11.39 49.31
N LEU A 225 96.81 -11.51 50.48
CA LEU A 225 97.41 -11.19 51.77
C LEU A 225 98.57 -12.15 52.11
N GLU A 226 98.44 -13.44 51.82
CA GLU A 226 99.55 -14.41 51.90
C GLU A 226 100.67 -14.07 50.92
N PHE A 227 100.30 -13.64 49.71
CA PHE A 227 101.25 -13.23 48.69
C PHE A 227 101.97 -11.95 49.10
N ASP A 228 101.27 -10.94 49.63
CA ASP A 228 101.85 -9.71 50.15
C ASP A 228 102.78 -10.01 51.33
N LYS A 229 102.40 -10.94 52.21
CA LYS A 229 103.26 -11.41 53.30
C LYS A 229 104.52 -12.10 52.76
N LYS A 230 104.38 -12.91 51.71
CA LYS A 230 105.51 -13.51 50.98
C LYS A 230 106.31 -12.50 50.19
N VAL A 231 105.70 -11.44 49.68
CA VAL A 231 106.35 -10.32 48.98
C VAL A 231 107.12 -9.46 49.97
N ASP A 232 106.64 -9.30 51.19
CA ASP A 232 107.36 -8.62 52.26
C ASP A 232 108.52 -9.48 52.79
N GLU A 233 108.34 -10.80 52.94
CA GLU A 233 109.44 -11.76 53.12
C GLU A 233 110.42 -11.71 51.95
N PHE A 234 109.92 -11.66 50.72
CA PHE A 234 110.73 -11.62 49.52
C PHE A 234 111.44 -10.27 49.39
N LYS A 235 110.86 -9.16 49.84
CA LYS A 235 111.49 -7.83 49.92
C LYS A 235 112.55 -7.79 51.02
N GLN A 236 112.35 -8.44 52.15
CA GLN A 236 113.39 -8.62 53.17
C GLN A 236 114.55 -9.45 52.61
N ASN A 237 114.24 -10.54 51.89
CA ASN A 237 115.24 -11.33 51.17
C ASN A 237 115.86 -10.56 49.99
N LEU A 238 115.13 -9.64 49.34
CA LEU A 238 115.64 -8.79 48.26
C LEU A 238 116.51 -7.66 48.80
N GLN A 239 116.24 -7.12 49.99
CA GLN A 239 117.16 -6.20 50.65
C GLN A 239 118.46 -6.91 51.04
N GLN A 240 118.39 -8.20 51.36
CA GLN A 240 119.56 -9.05 51.60
C GLN A 240 120.30 -9.40 50.30
N LEU A 241 119.57 -9.65 49.20
CA LEU A 241 120.11 -9.90 47.87
C LEU A 241 120.54 -8.63 47.10
N GLU A 242 120.02 -7.44 47.42
CA GLU A 242 120.45 -6.15 46.85
C GLU A 242 121.76 -5.67 47.49
N LEU A 243 122.05 -6.09 48.74
CA LEU A 243 123.40 -6.00 49.32
C LEU A 243 124.41 -6.92 48.58
N GLU A 244 123.95 -8.05 48.03
CA GLU A 244 124.79 -9.01 47.28
C GLU A 244 124.83 -8.75 45.76
N LYS A 245 123.79 -8.10 45.20
CA LYS A 245 123.64 -7.78 43.77
C LYS A 245 124.26 -6.42 43.40
N SER A 246 124.41 -5.49 44.34
CA SER A 246 125.17 -4.24 44.14
C SER A 246 126.69 -4.47 43.98
N ALA A 247 127.17 -5.70 44.21
CA ALA A 247 128.54 -6.14 43.95
C ALA A 247 128.72 -6.93 42.64
N TRP A 248 127.67 -7.46 42.00
CA TRP A 248 127.89 -8.52 40.99
C TRP A 248 127.60 -8.13 39.54
N LEU A 249 126.73 -7.17 39.21
CA LEU A 249 126.48 -6.87 37.79
C LEU A 249 126.26 -5.37 37.53
N ALA A 250 127.37 -4.64 37.61
CA ALA A 250 127.78 -3.64 36.62
C ALA A 250 128.11 -4.28 35.24
N GLU A 251 127.51 -5.43 34.91
CA GLU A 251 127.76 -6.19 33.70
C GLU A 251 126.40 -6.67 33.15
N LYS A 252 125.90 -5.91 32.18
CA LYS A 252 124.99 -6.34 31.10
C LYS A 252 123.62 -6.92 31.51
N ASP A 253 122.59 -6.16 31.18
CA ASP A 253 121.56 -6.69 30.27
C ASP A 253 120.79 -5.57 29.56
N LYS A 254 120.93 -5.52 28.23
CA LYS A 254 119.96 -4.93 27.31
C LYS A 254 118.92 -6.01 27.01
N HIS A 255 117.69 -5.84 27.49
CA HIS A 255 116.52 -6.37 26.81
C HIS A 255 115.29 -5.58 27.25
N LYS A 256 114.47 -5.11 26.30
CA LYS A 256 113.07 -5.53 26.18
C LYS A 256 112.22 -4.60 25.30
N ASN A 257 111.19 -5.24 24.76
CA ASN A 257 109.86 -4.73 24.45
C ASN A 257 109.66 -3.94 23.16
N ASN A 258 108.48 -3.98 22.55
CA ASN A 258 107.38 -4.95 22.51
C ASN A 258 106.51 -4.49 21.32
N MET A 259 105.91 -5.45 20.65
CA MET A 259 105.22 -5.36 19.37
C MET A 259 103.75 -4.99 19.58
N PHE A 260 103.27 -3.97 18.86
CA PHE A 260 101.86 -3.57 18.75
C PHE A 260 101.41 -3.83 17.30
N VAL A 261 100.43 -4.70 17.08
CA VAL A 261 99.86 -4.97 15.74
C VAL A 261 98.43 -4.43 15.68
N ARG A 262 98.24 -3.48 14.76
CA ARG A 262 96.97 -3.06 14.17
C ARG A 262 96.57 -4.07 13.09
N ILE A 263 95.29 -4.39 12.95
CA ILE A 263 94.70 -5.09 11.80
C ILE A 263 93.69 -4.09 11.22
N GLU A 264 94.08 -3.27 10.24
CA GLU A 264 94.09 -3.53 8.79
C GLU A 264 92.67 -3.67 8.20
N GLU A 265 92.15 -2.52 7.78
CA GLU A 265 91.03 -2.32 6.85
C GLU A 265 91.41 -2.83 5.45
N GLN A 266 91.44 -4.14 5.26
CA GLN A 266 91.75 -4.71 3.96
C GLN A 266 90.92 -5.96 3.72
N ASP A 267 89.65 -5.74 3.34
CA ASP A 267 88.88 -6.58 2.39
C ASP A 267 87.39 -6.20 2.28
N VAL A 268 87.03 -4.96 2.63
CA VAL A 268 85.65 -4.49 2.50
C VAL A 268 85.18 -4.52 1.04
N GLU A 269 86.06 -4.21 0.08
CA GLU A 269 85.73 -4.21 -1.35
C GLU A 269 85.51 -5.61 -1.90
N VAL A 270 86.33 -6.58 -1.48
CA VAL A 270 86.14 -8.01 -1.82
C VAL A 270 84.85 -8.53 -1.20
N THR A 271 84.53 -8.11 0.03
CA THR A 271 83.28 -8.48 0.71
C THR A 271 82.06 -7.94 -0.03
N ILE A 272 82.09 -6.68 -0.47
CA ILE A 272 81.00 -6.08 -1.26
C ILE A 272 80.84 -6.78 -2.61
N GLN A 273 81.96 -7.10 -3.28
CA GLN A 273 81.94 -7.82 -4.55
C GLN A 273 81.36 -9.24 -4.38
N ASN A 274 81.78 -9.95 -3.33
CA ASN A 274 81.23 -11.27 -2.98
C ASN A 274 79.72 -11.20 -2.71
N LEU A 275 79.24 -10.16 -2.00
CA LEU A 275 77.81 -9.97 -1.73
C LEU A 275 77.00 -9.72 -3.01
N ILE A 276 77.56 -9.02 -4.00
CA ILE A 276 76.93 -8.81 -5.31
C ILE A 276 76.88 -10.14 -6.08
N GLU A 277 77.95 -10.92 -6.06
CA GLU A 277 78.04 -12.22 -6.76
C GLU A 277 77.08 -13.28 -6.20
N ILE A 278 76.79 -13.26 -4.90
CA ILE A 278 75.80 -14.17 -4.28
C ILE A 278 74.35 -13.64 -4.31
N GLU A 279 74.07 -12.60 -5.11
CA GLU A 279 72.75 -11.95 -5.25
C GLU A 279 72.21 -11.29 -3.96
N GLU A 280 73.04 -11.03 -2.95
CA GLU A 280 72.68 -10.30 -1.73
C GLU A 280 72.77 -8.77 -1.93
N VAL A 281 72.14 -8.29 -2.99
CA VAL A 281 72.23 -6.90 -3.46
C VAL A 281 71.84 -5.88 -2.40
N ILE A 282 70.85 -6.19 -1.55
CA ILE A 282 70.39 -5.28 -0.48
C ILE A 282 71.45 -5.10 0.61
N HIS A 283 72.15 -6.17 1.01
CA HIS A 283 73.23 -6.08 2.00
C HIS A 283 74.44 -5.38 1.41
N ALA A 284 74.80 -5.69 0.16
CA ALA A 284 75.87 -5.00 -0.55
C ALA A 284 75.60 -3.48 -0.62
N VAL A 285 74.41 -3.07 -1.04
CA VAL A 285 74.02 -1.66 -1.14
C VAL A 285 74.02 -0.97 0.23
N THR A 286 73.53 -1.65 1.28
CA THR A 286 73.54 -1.11 2.64
C THR A 286 74.98 -0.87 3.12
N LEU A 287 75.89 -1.83 2.91
CA LEU A 287 77.30 -1.72 3.28
C LEU A 287 78.04 -0.64 2.47
N ILE A 288 77.75 -0.52 1.17
CA ILE A 288 78.27 0.56 0.30
C ILE A 288 77.86 1.93 0.84
N CYS A 289 76.61 2.08 1.30
CA CYS A 289 76.09 3.35 1.79
C CYS A 289 76.61 3.67 3.20
N GLU A 290 76.70 2.69 4.09
CA GLU A 290 77.26 2.84 5.46
C GLU A 290 78.73 3.22 5.43
N LEU A 291 79.51 2.59 4.55
CA LEU A 291 80.95 2.82 4.41
C LEU A 291 81.29 3.92 3.38
N LYS A 292 80.28 4.59 2.82
CA LYS A 292 80.39 5.71 1.86
C LYS A 292 81.23 5.37 0.62
N LEU A 293 81.16 4.11 0.16
CA LEU A 293 81.86 3.61 -1.02
C LEU A 293 81.11 3.86 -2.34
N THR A 294 80.20 4.84 -2.36
CA THR A 294 79.34 5.19 -3.51
C THR A 294 80.11 5.65 -4.75
N HIS A 295 81.37 6.06 -4.57
CA HIS A 295 82.27 6.44 -5.66
C HIS A 295 82.89 5.24 -6.40
N LYS A 296 82.93 4.05 -5.76
CA LYS A 296 83.43 2.80 -6.36
C LYS A 296 82.31 1.90 -6.83
N PHE A 297 81.29 1.72 -5.99
CA PHE A 297 80.10 0.94 -6.32
C PHE A 297 78.91 1.88 -6.34
N SER A 298 78.34 2.10 -7.52
CA SER A 298 77.12 2.90 -7.62
C SER A 298 75.94 2.07 -7.12
N PRO A 299 75.25 2.47 -6.02
CA PRO A 299 74.13 1.71 -5.49
C PRO A 299 72.94 1.62 -6.45
N MET A 300 72.78 2.62 -7.32
CA MET A 300 71.60 2.77 -8.17
C MET A 300 71.52 1.68 -9.26
N PRO A 301 72.55 1.45 -10.11
CA PRO A 301 72.53 0.36 -11.09
C PRO A 301 72.26 -1.00 -10.45
N LEU A 302 72.87 -1.28 -9.29
CA LEU A 302 72.68 -2.53 -8.56
C LEU A 302 71.22 -2.74 -8.13
N LEU A 303 70.59 -1.70 -7.57
CA LEU A 303 69.18 -1.76 -7.19
C LEU A 303 68.25 -1.89 -8.40
N LEU A 304 68.54 -1.18 -9.49
CA LEU A 304 67.73 -1.21 -10.71
C LEU A 304 67.77 -2.58 -11.39
N ASP A 305 68.96 -3.18 -11.50
CA ASP A 305 69.13 -4.54 -12.02
C ASP A 305 68.40 -5.57 -11.15
N TYR A 306 68.45 -5.40 -9.82
CA TYR A 306 67.74 -6.26 -8.88
C TYR A 306 66.21 -6.17 -9.03
N ILE A 307 65.66 -4.98 -9.26
CA ILE A 307 64.23 -4.76 -9.55
C ILE A 307 63.86 -5.40 -10.88
N ASN A 308 64.63 -5.14 -11.94
CA ASN A 308 64.38 -5.67 -13.28
C ASN A 308 64.42 -7.20 -13.30
N HIS A 309 65.35 -7.81 -12.57
CA HIS A 309 65.41 -9.26 -12.41
C HIS A 309 64.13 -9.82 -11.77
N ALA A 310 63.66 -9.20 -10.69
CA ALA A 310 62.43 -9.62 -10.00
C ALA A 310 61.16 -9.44 -10.86
N GLU A 311 61.09 -8.35 -11.62
CA GLU A 311 59.98 -8.09 -12.55
C GLU A 311 59.98 -9.10 -13.70
N ASN A 312 61.14 -9.42 -14.27
CA ASN A 312 61.29 -10.42 -15.32
C ASN A 312 60.87 -11.81 -14.83
N GLN A 313 61.33 -12.23 -13.65
CA GLN A 313 60.94 -13.52 -13.09
C GLN A 313 59.42 -13.62 -12.89
N THR A 314 58.79 -12.57 -12.37
CA THR A 314 57.34 -12.58 -12.15
C THR A 314 56.57 -12.51 -13.46
N SER A 315 57.04 -11.74 -14.43
CA SER A 315 56.42 -11.65 -15.77
C SER A 315 56.45 -12.99 -16.50
N ILE A 316 57.56 -13.74 -16.40
CA ILE A 316 57.68 -15.10 -16.96
C ILE A 316 56.70 -16.06 -16.26
N VAL A 317 56.57 -15.99 -14.92
CA VAL A 317 55.65 -16.87 -14.17
C VAL A 317 54.19 -16.53 -14.47
N CYS A 318 53.84 -15.25 -14.52
CA CYS A 318 52.47 -14.78 -14.68
C CYS A 318 51.97 -14.83 -16.12
N GLY A 319 52.86 -14.66 -17.10
CA GLY A 319 52.54 -14.73 -18.53
C GLY A 319 52.31 -16.14 -19.07
N GLY A 320 52.84 -17.17 -18.40
CA GLY A 320 52.64 -18.57 -18.78
C GLY A 320 51.36 -19.21 -18.25
N GLU A 321 51.05 -20.42 -18.74
CA GLU A 321 49.98 -21.31 -18.25
C GLU A 321 50.34 -22.00 -16.92
N ARG A 322 50.84 -21.23 -15.95
CA ARG A 322 51.13 -21.75 -14.60
C ARG A 322 49.90 -21.67 -13.70
N SER A 323 49.90 -22.48 -12.63
CA SER A 323 48.79 -22.48 -11.67
C SER A 323 48.64 -21.12 -10.98
N ASN A 324 47.42 -20.77 -10.58
CA ASN A 324 47.19 -19.55 -9.79
C ASN A 324 48.03 -19.53 -8.51
N LYS A 325 48.29 -20.70 -7.90
CA LYS A 325 49.16 -20.84 -6.74
C LYS A 325 50.61 -20.39 -7.04
N ASP A 326 51.14 -20.75 -8.21
CA ASP A 326 52.48 -20.33 -8.62
C ASP A 326 52.54 -18.84 -8.96
N LYS A 327 51.48 -18.30 -9.60
CA LYS A 327 51.34 -16.87 -9.88
C LYS A 327 51.26 -16.04 -8.60
N ILE A 328 50.49 -16.51 -7.61
CA ILE A 328 50.40 -15.91 -6.26
C ILE A 328 51.79 -15.93 -5.58
N LYS A 329 52.49 -17.08 -5.62
CA LYS A 329 53.80 -17.23 -5.00
C LYS A 329 54.85 -16.29 -5.61
N ALA A 330 54.90 -16.19 -6.94
CA ALA A 330 55.81 -15.25 -7.61
C ALA A 330 55.47 -13.79 -7.32
N THR A 331 54.18 -13.42 -7.41
CA THR A 331 53.71 -12.06 -7.09
C THR A 331 54.05 -11.66 -5.65
N LYS A 332 53.89 -12.56 -4.66
CA LYS A 332 54.26 -12.29 -3.26
C LYS A 332 55.77 -12.08 -3.09
N LYS A 333 56.60 -12.82 -3.83
CA LYS A 333 58.06 -12.65 -3.80
C LYS A 333 58.48 -11.29 -4.36
N GLU A 334 57.92 -10.88 -5.50
CA GLU A 334 58.19 -9.55 -6.09
C GLU A 334 57.77 -8.43 -5.12
N ILE A 335 56.58 -8.51 -4.53
CA ILE A 335 56.12 -7.53 -3.54
C ILE A 335 57.06 -7.45 -2.34
N ALA A 336 57.50 -8.58 -1.78
CA ALA A 336 58.42 -8.60 -0.65
C ALA A 336 59.76 -7.93 -1.00
N LEU A 337 60.32 -8.24 -2.17
CA LEU A 337 61.55 -7.66 -2.67
C LEU A 337 61.42 -6.13 -2.87
N LEU A 338 60.36 -5.68 -3.54
CA LEU A 338 60.10 -4.25 -3.76
C LEU A 338 59.95 -3.47 -2.44
N LYS A 339 59.37 -4.08 -1.39
CA LYS A 339 59.30 -3.48 -0.04
C LYS A 339 60.68 -3.33 0.59
N VAL A 340 61.54 -4.34 0.43
CA VAL A 340 62.92 -4.30 0.95
C VAL A 340 63.74 -3.24 0.21
N VAL A 341 63.66 -3.17 -1.13
CA VAL A 341 64.34 -2.13 -1.93
C VAL A 341 63.88 -0.73 -1.52
N LYS A 342 62.56 -0.51 -1.40
CA LYS A 342 62.00 0.78 -0.95
C LYS A 342 62.56 1.21 0.41
N LYS A 343 62.66 0.28 1.35
CA LYS A 343 63.24 0.53 2.68
C LYS A 343 64.75 0.81 2.61
N CYS A 344 65.49 0.09 1.76
CA CYS A 344 66.92 0.31 1.55
C CYS A 344 67.21 1.71 0.99
N VAL A 345 66.45 2.15 -0.04
CA VAL A 345 66.54 3.51 -0.61
C VAL A 345 66.25 4.59 0.44
N GLN A 346 65.28 4.34 1.33
CA GLN A 346 64.96 5.25 2.44
C GLN A 346 66.09 5.31 3.47
N ASN A 347 66.58 4.16 3.94
CA ASN A 347 67.62 4.07 4.96
C ASN A 347 68.96 4.67 4.50
N CYS A 348 69.28 4.50 3.22
CA CYS A 348 70.52 4.99 2.64
C CYS A 348 70.42 6.44 2.12
N ASN A 349 69.29 7.13 2.35
CA ASN A 349 68.99 8.48 1.85
C ASN A 349 69.19 8.63 0.33
N LEU A 350 68.97 7.57 -0.44
CA LEU A 350 69.20 7.57 -1.88
C LEU A 350 68.09 8.29 -2.67
N GLN A 351 67.02 8.76 -2.01
CA GLN A 351 65.85 9.40 -2.65
C GLN A 351 66.18 10.64 -3.49
N SER A 352 67.25 11.37 -3.16
CA SER A 352 67.69 12.55 -3.90
C SER A 352 68.47 12.22 -5.17
N VAL A 353 69.07 11.03 -5.23
CA VAL A 353 69.92 10.53 -6.32
C VAL A 353 69.17 9.52 -7.18
N PHE A 354 68.20 8.83 -6.61
CA PHE A 354 67.30 7.93 -7.32
C PHE A 354 66.43 8.79 -8.26
N PRO A 355 66.40 8.50 -9.57
CA PRO A 355 65.54 9.23 -10.49
C PRO A 355 64.12 9.24 -9.93
N ARG A 356 63.56 10.44 -9.68
CA ARG A 356 62.21 10.58 -9.10
C ARG A 356 61.20 9.70 -9.85
N LEU A 357 61.35 9.62 -11.17
CA LEU A 357 60.53 8.82 -12.06
C LEU A 357 60.54 7.32 -11.70
N GLU A 358 61.70 6.74 -11.38
CA GLU A 358 61.84 5.32 -11.04
C GLU A 358 61.32 5.02 -9.62
N PHE A 359 61.48 5.96 -8.68
CA PHE A 359 60.94 5.80 -7.32
C PHE A 359 59.40 5.82 -7.29
N TYR A 360 58.76 6.66 -8.12
CA TYR A 360 57.31 6.65 -8.29
C TYR A 360 56.83 5.36 -8.96
N GLN A 361 57.54 4.91 -10.00
CA GLN A 361 57.23 3.64 -10.69
C GLN A 361 57.29 2.43 -9.76
N LEU A 362 58.24 2.40 -8.81
CA LEU A 362 58.30 1.38 -7.76
C LEU A 362 57.02 1.35 -6.90
N GLY A 363 56.52 2.52 -6.51
CA GLY A 363 55.27 2.65 -5.76
C GLY A 363 54.05 2.17 -6.54
N GLU A 364 53.94 2.57 -7.81
CA GLU A 364 52.85 2.15 -8.69
C GLU A 364 52.86 0.64 -8.97
N ARG A 365 54.04 0.06 -9.19
CA ARG A 365 54.21 -1.38 -9.40
C ARG A 365 53.75 -2.17 -8.18
N LEU A 366 54.12 -1.72 -6.98
CA LEU A 366 53.72 -2.35 -5.73
C LEU A 366 52.19 -2.38 -5.56
N ILE A 367 51.51 -1.24 -5.77
CA ILE A 367 50.05 -1.13 -5.71
C ILE A 367 49.39 -2.07 -6.73
N ARG A 368 49.92 -2.11 -7.96
CA ARG A 368 49.40 -2.95 -9.05
C ARG A 368 49.49 -4.44 -8.70
N LEU A 369 50.61 -4.88 -8.14
CA LEU A 369 50.80 -6.28 -7.75
C LEU A 369 49.93 -6.67 -6.55
N GLU A 370 49.79 -5.79 -5.56
CA GLU A 370 48.88 -6.03 -4.41
C GLU A 370 47.42 -6.13 -4.87
N GLY A 371 47.01 -5.34 -5.88
CA GLY A 371 45.70 -5.46 -6.53
C GLY A 371 45.53 -6.81 -7.25
N LYS A 372 46.50 -7.22 -8.06
CA LYS A 372 46.47 -8.53 -8.74
C LYS A 372 46.43 -9.71 -7.76
N LEU A 373 47.15 -9.60 -6.64
CA LEU A 373 47.15 -10.62 -5.60
C LEU A 373 45.76 -10.83 -4.98
N LYS A 374 44.97 -9.77 -4.82
CA LYS A 374 43.58 -9.86 -4.35
C LYS A 374 42.69 -10.60 -5.36
N LEU A 375 42.86 -10.35 -6.66
CA LEU A 375 42.11 -11.04 -7.71
C LEU A 375 42.39 -12.54 -7.72
N TYR A 376 43.67 -12.95 -7.61
CA TYR A 376 44.03 -14.36 -7.58
C TYR A 376 43.45 -15.12 -6.38
N ASN A 377 43.21 -14.45 -5.25
CA ASN A 377 42.59 -15.07 -4.07
C ASN A 377 41.05 -15.22 -4.21
N HIS A 378 40.40 -14.48 -5.11
CA HIS A 378 38.96 -14.57 -5.34
C HIS A 378 38.56 -15.66 -6.34
N ASP A 379 39.45 -16.02 -7.26
CA ASP A 379 39.21 -16.99 -8.33
C ASP A 379 39.44 -18.46 -7.94
N GLU A 380 39.66 -18.81 -6.67
CA GLU A 380 39.64 -20.22 -6.25
C GLU A 380 38.17 -20.70 -6.16
N PRO A 381 37.66 -21.47 -7.14
CA PRO A 381 36.35 -22.06 -7.01
C PRO A 381 36.52 -23.14 -5.95
N SER A 382 35.82 -22.99 -4.84
CA SER A 382 35.73 -24.00 -3.79
C SER A 382 35.04 -25.24 -4.37
N ARG A 383 35.80 -26.06 -5.12
CA ARG A 383 35.43 -27.40 -5.55
C ARG A 383 35.39 -28.28 -4.29
N LYS A 384 34.33 -28.10 -3.51
CA LYS A 384 33.84 -29.11 -2.58
C LYS A 384 33.53 -30.34 -3.44
N ARG A 385 34.44 -31.32 -3.43
CA ARG A 385 34.17 -32.67 -3.93
C ARG A 385 32.98 -33.21 -3.14
N LYS A 386 31.77 -33.06 -3.69
CA LYS A 386 30.60 -33.84 -3.24
C LYS A 386 30.91 -35.29 -3.57
N GLY A 387 31.22 -36.08 -2.54
CA GLY A 387 31.25 -37.53 -2.64
C GLY A 387 29.88 -38.02 -3.09
N HIS A 388 29.83 -38.66 -4.25
CA HIS A 388 28.69 -39.49 -4.63
C HIS A 388 28.71 -40.75 -3.76
N HIS A 389 27.93 -40.73 -2.67
CA HIS A 389 27.42 -41.96 -2.09
C HIS A 389 26.31 -42.49 -3.00
N SER A 390 26.52 -43.70 -3.50
CA SER A 390 25.57 -44.56 -4.19
C SER A 390 24.29 -44.75 -3.36
N ASN A 391 23.13 -44.42 -3.93
CA ASN A 391 21.86 -44.94 -3.43
C ASN A 391 21.23 -45.87 -4.47
N VAL A 392 21.12 -47.10 -4.02
CA VAL A 392 20.49 -48.27 -4.59
C VAL A 392 18.96 -48.14 -4.48
N SER A 393 18.25 -48.79 -5.40
CA SER A 393 16.82 -49.16 -5.35
C SER A 393 15.78 -48.08 -5.66
N GLN A 394 15.09 -48.23 -6.81
CA GLN A 394 13.79 -48.90 -6.90
C GLN A 394 13.30 -48.89 -8.37
N ARG A 395 13.33 -50.06 -9.01
CA ARG A 395 12.62 -50.28 -10.29
C ARG A 395 11.15 -50.55 -9.99
N ILE A 396 10.29 -49.59 -10.29
CA ILE A 396 8.84 -49.76 -10.32
C ILE A 396 8.48 -50.66 -11.52
N LYS A 397 7.92 -51.84 -11.25
CA LYS A 397 7.26 -52.69 -12.25
C LYS A 397 5.84 -52.15 -12.49
N ILE A 398 5.59 -51.60 -13.66
CA ILE A 398 4.23 -51.28 -14.13
C ILE A 398 3.61 -52.57 -14.68
N LYS A 399 2.55 -53.05 -14.03
CA LYS A 399 1.66 -54.13 -14.52
C LYS A 399 0.47 -53.47 -15.21
N TYR A 400 0.29 -53.69 -16.50
CA TYR A 400 -0.97 -53.40 -17.20
C TYR A 400 -1.89 -54.62 -17.08
N PRO A 401 -3.17 -54.47 -16.72
CA PRO A 401 -4.16 -55.53 -16.88
C PRO A 401 -4.62 -55.63 -18.35
N GLN A 402 -4.58 -56.86 -18.87
CA GLN A 402 -5.12 -57.25 -20.16
C GLN A 402 -6.65 -57.20 -20.15
N LYS A 403 -7.19 -56.80 -21.31
CA LYS A 403 -8.59 -56.86 -21.72
C LYS A 403 -9.17 -58.26 -21.52
N TYR A 404 -10.41 -58.33 -21.00
CA TYR A 404 -11.49 -59.17 -21.52
C TYR A 404 -12.82 -58.47 -21.28
#